data_AF-A0AAF0C4H6-F1
#
_entry.id   AF-A0AAF0C4H6-F1
#
_cell.length_a   1.000
_cell.length_b   1.000
_cell.length_c   1.000
_cell.angle_alpha   90.00
_cell.angle_beta   90.00
_cell.angle_gamma   90.00
#
_symmetry.space_group_name_H-M   'P 1'
#
loop_
_entity.id
_entity.type
_entity.pdbx_description
1 polymer ?
#
loop_
_entity_poly.entity_id
_entity_poly.type
_entity_poly.pdbx_seq_one_letter_code
_entity_poly.pdbx_strand_id
1 'polypeptide(L)'
;MDNVAFCLPARNIYQDNYLLAMELGIVPLSDNKASLTLKAANCMDLHVMNIDMPDTGVHHKSVRASLMTHLFDVQGNIVKTPEMVVLIDEVNGILEAYSLTRGENALTDVVYGEKYQTQLGELNRQNKFLNTWLMNLKAQGYSAGRLNSYRWRCESMPID
;
A
#
# COMPACT_ATOMS: atom_id res chain seq x y z
N MET A 1 -39.23 16.90 15.47
CA MET A 1 -38.70 15.56 15.13
C MET A 1 -37.40 15.82 14.42
N ASP A 2 -36.31 15.88 15.19
CA ASP A 2 -35.01 16.25 14.68
C ASP A 2 -34.37 15.03 14.01
N ASN A 3 -34.03 15.18 12.73
CA ASN A 3 -33.28 14.20 11.97
C ASN A 3 -31.90 14.05 12.61
N VAL A 4 -31.73 13.04 13.47
CA VAL A 4 -30.43 12.56 13.90
C VAL A 4 -29.78 11.94 12.68
N ALA A 5 -28.93 12.72 12.00
CA ALA A 5 -28.05 12.20 10.97
C ALA A 5 -27.27 11.03 11.57
N PHE A 6 -27.50 9.84 11.05
CA PHE A 6 -26.71 8.65 11.36
C PHE A 6 -25.28 8.93 10.89
N CYS A 7 -24.43 9.44 11.78
CA CYS A 7 -22.99 9.49 11.54
C CYS A 7 -22.52 8.04 11.47
N LEU A 8 -22.23 7.56 10.26
CA LEU A 8 -21.47 6.33 10.08
C LEU A 8 -20.22 6.41 10.97
N PRO A 9 -19.83 5.32 11.66
CA PRO A 9 -18.63 5.33 12.49
C PRO A 9 -17.45 5.82 11.64
N ALA A 10 -16.69 6.77 12.19
CA ALA A 10 -15.52 7.33 11.53
C ALA A 10 -14.66 6.16 11.01
N ARG A 11 -14.45 6.09 9.69
CA ARG A 11 -13.61 5.05 9.09
C ARG A 11 -12.23 5.11 9.74
N ASN A 12 -11.74 3.94 10.11
CA ASN A 12 -10.41 3.81 10.68
C ASN A 12 -9.39 3.83 9.53
N ILE A 13 -8.19 4.37 9.75
CA ILE A 13 -7.11 4.50 8.76
C ILE A 13 -6.84 3.21 7.99
N TYR A 14 -6.99 2.06 8.63
CA TYR A 14 -6.82 0.74 8.01
C TYR A 14 -7.83 0.44 6.91
N GLN A 15 -9.08 0.86 7.09
CA GLN A 15 -10.15 0.71 6.09
C GLN A 15 -9.98 1.73 4.97
N ASP A 16 -9.54 2.96 5.30
CA ASP A 16 -9.24 3.98 4.30
C ASP A 16 -8.06 3.55 3.41
N ASN A 17 -7.02 2.97 4.00
CA ASN A 17 -5.91 2.36 3.28
C ASN A 17 -6.38 1.25 2.34
N TYR A 18 -7.28 0.38 2.81
CA TYR A 18 -7.84 -0.69 2.00
C TYR A 18 -8.60 -0.16 0.78
N LEU A 19 -9.45 0.86 0.98
CA LEU A 19 -10.21 1.48 -0.11
C LEU A 19 -9.30 2.15 -1.14
N LEU A 20 -8.29 2.90 -0.70
CA LEU A 20 -7.32 3.51 -1.62
C LEU A 20 -6.56 2.45 -2.41
N ALA A 21 -6.15 1.36 -1.76
CA ALA A 21 -5.48 0.24 -2.41
C ALA A 21 -6.39 -0.52 -3.39
N MET A 22 -7.68 -0.65 -3.10
CA MET A 22 -8.67 -1.16 -4.05
C MET A 22 -8.75 -0.29 -5.30
N GLU A 23 -8.86 1.03 -5.13
CA GLU A 23 -8.95 1.98 -6.25
C GLU A 23 -7.68 1.98 -7.12
N LEU A 24 -6.51 1.77 -6.51
CA LEU A 24 -5.23 1.62 -7.19
C LEU A 24 -5.06 0.24 -7.88
N GLY A 25 -5.98 -0.70 -7.63
CA GLY A 25 -5.91 -2.06 -8.17
C GLY A 25 -4.95 -3.00 -7.44
N ILE A 26 -4.50 -2.63 -6.23
CA ILE A 26 -3.59 -3.42 -5.38
C ILE A 26 -4.32 -4.60 -4.70
N VAL A 27 -5.57 -4.39 -4.28
CA VAL A 27 -6.36 -5.42 -3.59
C VAL A 27 -6.95 -6.48 -4.53
N PRO A 28 -7.56 -6.18 -5.69
CA PRO A 28 -8.19 -7.22 -6.52
C PRO A 28 -7.20 -8.11 -7.31
N LEU A 29 -5.98 -8.28 -6.82
CA LEU A 29 -4.99 -9.20 -7.38
C LEU A 29 -5.49 -10.64 -7.20
N SER A 30 -6.05 -11.20 -8.28
CA SER A 30 -6.36 -12.63 -8.36
C SER A 30 -5.11 -13.45 -8.05
N ASP A 31 -5.24 -14.53 -7.28
CA ASP A 31 -4.16 -15.45 -6.86
C ASP A 31 -3.20 -15.88 -8.00
N ASN A 32 -3.63 -15.79 -9.26
CA ASN A 32 -2.82 -16.12 -10.44
C ASN A 32 -1.74 -15.09 -10.81
N LYS A 33 -1.64 -13.91 -10.16
CA LYS A 33 -0.54 -12.96 -10.40
C LYS A 33 0.24 -12.71 -9.12
N ALA A 34 1.43 -13.31 -9.04
CA ALA A 34 2.38 -13.11 -7.95
C ALA A 34 2.88 -11.65 -7.81
N SER A 35 2.68 -10.81 -8.84
CA SER A 35 3.12 -9.42 -8.85
C SER A 35 2.25 -8.53 -9.75
N LEU A 36 2.20 -7.25 -9.39
CA LEU A 36 1.58 -6.16 -10.13
C LEU A 36 2.57 -5.01 -10.27
N THR A 37 2.49 -4.30 -11.39
CA THR A 37 3.20 -3.03 -11.59
C THR A 37 2.18 -1.92 -11.83
N LEU A 38 2.20 -0.90 -10.99
CA LEU A 38 1.44 0.33 -11.18
C LEU A 38 2.33 1.35 -11.90
N LYS A 39 1.75 2.05 -12.87
CA LYS A 39 2.46 3.06 -13.66
C LYS A 39 1.76 4.40 -13.61
N ALA A 40 2.53 5.47 -13.68
CA ALA A 40 2.06 6.85 -13.89
C ALA A 40 2.95 7.54 -14.92
N ALA A 41 2.43 8.58 -15.59
CA ALA A 41 3.19 9.32 -16.58
C ALA A 41 4.39 10.02 -15.93
N ASN A 42 5.58 9.88 -16.53
CA ASN A 42 6.83 10.50 -16.08
C ASN A 42 7.22 10.17 -14.63
N CYS A 43 6.73 9.04 -14.10
CA CYS A 43 7.03 8.57 -12.75
C CYS A 43 7.65 7.17 -12.79
N MET A 44 8.37 6.79 -11.73
CA MET A 44 8.93 5.44 -11.59
C MET A 44 7.81 4.42 -11.40
N ASP A 45 7.96 3.25 -12.01
CA ASP A 45 7.01 2.15 -11.83
C ASP A 45 7.00 1.71 -10.35
N LEU A 46 5.82 1.49 -9.79
CA LEU A 46 5.65 0.90 -8.47
C LEU A 46 5.37 -0.59 -8.62
N HIS A 47 6.21 -1.42 -8.04
CA HIS A 47 6.04 -2.87 -8.01
C HIS A 47 5.38 -3.29 -6.70
N VAL A 48 4.36 -4.13 -6.83
CA VAL A 48 3.67 -4.79 -5.73
C VAL A 48 3.80 -6.28 -5.92
N MET A 49 4.45 -6.97 -4.99
CA MET A 49 4.74 -8.41 -5.10
C MET A 49 4.17 -9.12 -3.89
N ASN A 50 3.48 -10.25 -4.11
CA ASN A 50 3.09 -11.12 -3.00
C ASN A 50 4.35 -11.76 -2.43
N ILE A 51 4.46 -11.74 -1.11
CA ILE A 51 5.56 -12.37 -0.38
C ILE A 51 4.99 -13.39 0.60
N ASP A 52 5.81 -14.33 1.02
CA ASP A 52 5.43 -15.24 2.09
C ASP A 52 5.08 -14.43 3.35
N MET A 53 4.01 -14.85 4.03
CA MET A 53 3.61 -14.20 5.27
C MET A 53 4.77 -14.23 6.25
N PRO A 54 5.17 -13.08 6.82
CA PRO A 54 6.20 -13.04 7.83
C PRO A 54 5.82 -13.96 9.00
N ASP A 55 6.76 -14.79 9.43
CA ASP A 55 6.52 -15.89 10.36
C ASP A 55 6.30 -15.36 11.79
N THR A 56 5.11 -14.84 12.06
CA THR A 56 4.74 -14.24 13.37
C THR A 56 3.69 -15.05 14.13
N GLY A 57 3.05 -16.05 13.50
CA GLY A 57 2.04 -16.91 14.14
C GLY A 57 0.72 -16.22 14.55
N VAL A 58 0.56 -14.91 14.32
CA VAL A 58 -0.55 -14.10 14.86
C VAL A 58 -1.60 -13.73 13.80
N HIS A 59 -1.32 -13.92 12.50
CA HIS A 59 -2.22 -13.53 11.43
C HIS A 59 -3.13 -14.68 10.98
N HIS A 60 -4.39 -14.37 10.69
CA HIS A 60 -5.33 -15.33 10.14
C HIS A 60 -4.87 -15.83 8.77
N LYS A 61 -5.17 -17.09 8.40
CA LYS A 61 -4.76 -17.70 7.12
C LYS A 61 -5.25 -16.95 5.86
N SER A 62 -6.23 -16.07 6.01
CA SER A 62 -6.78 -15.23 4.93
C SER A 62 -6.03 -13.92 4.73
N VAL A 63 -5.07 -13.59 5.60
CA VAL A 63 -4.25 -12.39 5.46
C VAL A 63 -3.08 -12.71 4.55
N ARG A 64 -2.85 -11.85 3.55
CA ARG A 64 -1.71 -11.95 2.65
C ARG A 64 -0.75 -10.78 2.86
N ALA A 65 0.53 -11.03 2.62
CA ALA A 65 1.57 -10.03 2.67
C ALA A 65 1.99 -9.62 1.26
N SER A 66 2.19 -8.32 1.05
CA SER A 66 2.72 -7.80 -0.20
C SER A 66 3.83 -6.78 0.06
N LEU A 67 4.90 -6.85 -0.71
CA LEU A 67 5.95 -5.84 -0.76
C LEU A 67 5.60 -4.77 -1.81
N MET A 68 5.62 -3.51 -1.40
CA MET A 68 5.48 -2.32 -2.25
C MET A 68 6.83 -1.61 -2.35
N THR A 69 7.35 -1.43 -3.57
CA THR A 69 8.65 -0.77 -3.80
C THR A 69 8.78 -0.21 -5.22
N HIS A 70 9.62 0.80 -5.41
CA HIS A 70 10.02 1.30 -6.73
C HIS A 70 11.38 0.71 -7.11
N LEU A 71 11.45 -0.13 -8.14
CA LEU A 71 12.69 -0.90 -8.42
C LEU A 71 13.71 -0.14 -9.27
N PHE A 72 13.29 0.80 -10.12
CA PHE A 72 14.16 1.43 -11.12
C PHE A 72 13.86 2.93 -11.31
N ASP A 73 14.90 3.75 -11.51
CA ASP A 73 14.74 5.10 -12.07
C ASP A 73 14.45 5.06 -13.58
N VAL A 74 14.18 6.24 -14.16
CA VAL A 74 13.91 6.40 -15.60
C VAL A 74 15.11 6.05 -16.50
N GLN A 75 16.30 5.86 -15.91
CA GLN A 75 17.52 5.40 -16.58
C GLN A 75 17.82 3.91 -16.35
N GLY A 76 16.99 3.20 -15.59
CA GLY A 76 17.14 1.77 -15.28
C GLY A 76 18.11 1.46 -14.13
N ASN A 77 18.53 2.44 -13.33
CA ASN A 77 19.35 2.18 -12.15
C ASN A 77 18.48 1.80 -10.95
N ILE A 78 19.02 0.95 -10.08
CA ILE A 78 18.41 0.63 -8.79
C ILE A 78 18.49 1.89 -7.92
N VAL A 79 17.34 2.43 -7.55
CA VAL A 79 17.25 3.55 -6.61
C VAL A 79 16.90 3.01 -5.23
N LYS A 80 17.52 3.57 -4.20
CA LYS A 80 17.10 3.32 -2.81
C LYS A 80 15.79 4.06 -2.54
N THR A 81 14.67 3.45 -2.91
CA THR A 81 13.34 4.02 -2.75
C THR A 81 12.68 3.53 -1.47
N PRO A 82 11.61 4.19 -0.98
CA PRO A 82 10.82 3.62 0.11
C PRO A 82 10.30 2.23 -0.26
N GLU A 83 10.52 1.28 0.65
CA GLU A 83 10.03 -0.09 0.59
C GLU A 83 9.06 -0.29 1.76
N MET A 84 7.94 -0.95 1.54
CA MET A 84 7.01 -1.28 2.62
C MET A 84 6.36 -2.64 2.40
N VAL A 85 6.33 -3.45 3.44
CA VAL A 85 5.48 -4.63 3.49
C VAL A 85 4.12 -4.21 4.02
N VAL A 86 3.05 -4.62 3.35
CA VAL A 86 1.66 -4.40 3.77
C VAL A 86 0.96 -5.73 4.00
N LEU A 87 0.09 -5.75 4.99
CA LEU A 87 -0.82 -6.87 5.25
C LEU A 87 -2.20 -6.51 4.73
N ILE A 88 -2.79 -7.42 3.96
CA ILE A 88 -4.10 -7.24 3.34
C ILE A 88 -5.05 -8.29 3.92
N ASP A 89 -6.07 -7.83 4.61
CA ASP A 89 -7.18 -8.64 5.11
C ASP A 89 -8.44 -8.30 4.31
N GLU A 90 -8.72 -9.13 3.30
CA GLU A 90 -9.85 -8.92 2.39
C GLU A 90 -11.20 -9.19 3.05
N VAL A 91 -11.23 -10.05 4.09
CA VAL A 91 -12.45 -10.39 4.82
C VAL A 91 -12.93 -9.21 5.64
N ASN A 92 -12.00 -8.54 6.33
CA ASN A 92 -12.30 -7.39 7.17
C ASN A 92 -12.19 -6.04 6.43
N GLY A 93 -11.72 -6.05 5.18
CA GLY A 93 -11.53 -4.83 4.38
C GLY A 93 -10.49 -3.91 4.99
N ILE A 94 -9.35 -4.48 5.41
CA ILE A 94 -8.29 -3.79 6.15
C ILE A 94 -6.97 -3.94 5.40
N LEU A 95 -6.23 -2.83 5.33
CA LEU A 95 -4.84 -2.82 4.87
C LEU A 95 -3.97 -2.06 5.88
N GLU A 96 -2.91 -2.72 6.36
CA GLU A 96 -1.99 -2.13 7.32
C GLU A 96 -0.51 -2.27 6.92
N ALA A 97 0.32 -1.34 7.36
CA ALA A 97 1.76 -1.46 7.25
C ALA A 97 2.27 -2.55 8.20
N TYR A 98 3.15 -3.42 7.72
CA TYR A 98 3.80 -4.45 8.52
C TYR A 98 5.10 -3.93 9.14
N SER A 99 5.30 -4.24 10.43
CA SER A 99 6.54 -3.97 11.15
C SER A 99 7.05 -5.23 11.85
N LEU A 100 8.31 -5.60 11.60
CA LEU A 100 8.96 -6.77 12.21
C LEU A 100 9.02 -6.70 13.74
N THR A 101 9.03 -5.50 14.33
CA THR A 101 8.94 -5.30 15.79
C THR A 101 7.69 -5.91 16.43
N ARG A 102 6.67 -6.28 15.64
CA ARG A 102 5.47 -6.98 16.11
C ARG A 102 5.71 -8.50 16.29
N GLY A 103 6.62 -9.10 15.53
CA GLY A 103 6.89 -10.54 15.54
C GLY A 103 7.72 -11.02 16.74
N GLU A 104 8.71 -10.23 17.16
CA GLU A 104 9.63 -10.62 18.24
C GLU A 104 8.98 -10.66 19.64
N ASN A 105 7.82 -10.03 19.78
CA ASN A 105 7.28 -9.67 21.08
C ASN A 105 6.02 -10.43 21.50
N ALA A 106 5.43 -11.23 20.62
CA ALA A 106 4.35 -12.15 21.01
C ALA A 106 4.83 -13.24 22.00
N LEU A 107 6.16 -13.39 22.18
CA LEU A 107 6.79 -14.34 23.10
C LEU A 107 7.35 -13.71 24.39
N THR A 108 7.36 -12.39 24.54
CA THR A 108 8.04 -11.69 25.66
C THR A 108 7.12 -10.73 26.40
N ASP A 109 5.96 -11.22 26.81
CA ASP A 109 4.83 -10.46 27.35
C ASP A 109 4.99 -9.95 28.82
N VAL A 110 6.21 -9.68 29.32
CA VAL A 110 6.44 -9.47 30.77
C VAL A 110 6.95 -8.06 31.17
N VAL A 111 7.19 -7.12 30.24
CA VAL A 111 7.69 -5.78 30.61
C VAL A 111 7.04 -4.66 29.76
N TYR A 112 5.73 -4.45 29.88
CA TYR A 112 4.90 -3.93 28.77
C TYR A 112 4.01 -2.68 29.04
N GLY A 113 4.54 -1.63 29.68
CA GLY A 113 3.84 -0.32 29.79
C GLY A 113 4.29 0.71 28.75
N GLU A 114 5.55 1.13 28.84
CA GLU A 114 6.11 2.20 27.99
C GLU A 114 6.48 1.73 26.57
N LYS A 115 6.87 0.45 26.43
CA LYS A 115 7.16 -0.17 25.12
C LYS A 115 5.91 -0.30 24.26
N TYR A 116 4.75 -0.51 24.87
CA TYR A 116 3.48 -0.65 24.15
C TYR A 116 3.04 0.67 23.49
N GLN A 117 3.12 1.78 24.23
CA GLN A 117 2.73 3.09 23.70
C GLN A 117 3.65 3.56 22.57
N THR A 118 4.95 3.28 22.67
CA THR A 118 5.92 3.60 21.61
C THR A 118 5.73 2.73 20.37
N GLN A 119 5.43 1.43 20.54
CA GLN A 119 5.11 0.51 19.44
C GLN A 119 3.80 0.87 18.73
N LEU A 120 2.75 1.19 19.47
CA LEU A 120 1.50 1.71 18.89
C LEU A 120 1.70 3.04 18.17
N GLY A 121 2.55 3.92 18.73
CA GLY A 121 2.92 5.19 18.11
C GLY A 121 3.61 4.99 16.76
N GLU A 122 4.55 4.05 16.69
CA GLU A 122 5.27 3.72 15.46
C GLU A 122 4.35 3.06 14.42
N LEU A 123 3.48 2.13 14.83
CA LEU A 123 2.50 1.51 13.93
C LEU A 123 1.53 2.55 13.35
N ASN A 124 1.05 3.48 14.19
CA ASN A 124 0.22 4.59 13.74
C ASN A 124 0.97 5.48 12.75
N ARG A 125 2.26 5.74 12.98
CA ARG A 125 3.10 6.53 12.07
C ARG A 125 3.27 5.84 10.72
N GLN A 126 3.54 4.53 10.72
CA GLN A 126 3.67 3.74 9.50
C GLN A 126 2.36 3.67 8.71
N ASN A 127 1.22 3.49 9.38
CA ASN A 127 -0.08 3.49 8.72
C ASN A 127 -0.48 4.88 8.18
N LYS A 128 -0.08 5.97 8.85
CA LYS A 128 -0.20 7.34 8.33
C LYS A 128 0.67 7.57 7.10
N PHE A 129 1.91 7.08 7.13
CA PHE A 129 2.79 7.14 5.98
C PHE A 129 2.19 6.36 4.80
N LEU A 130 1.74 5.13 5.03
CA LEU A 130 1.08 4.28 4.03
C LEU A 130 -0.14 4.99 3.43
N ASN A 131 -1.01 5.54 4.26
CA ASN A 131 -2.17 6.30 3.81
C ASN A 131 -1.78 7.45 2.88
N THR A 132 -0.81 8.27 3.32
CA THR A 132 -0.29 9.39 2.54
C THR A 132 0.34 8.91 1.23
N TRP A 133 1.08 7.81 1.26
CA TRP A 133 1.71 7.24 0.07
C TRP A 133 0.67 6.77 -0.93
N LEU A 134 -0.36 6.03 -0.51
CA LEU A 134 -1.47 5.60 -1.36
C LEU A 134 -2.24 6.79 -1.96
N MET A 135 -2.51 7.84 -1.16
CA MET A 135 -3.11 9.07 -1.66
C MET A 135 -2.25 9.74 -2.73
N ASN A 136 -0.93 9.81 -2.51
CA ASN A 136 -0.01 10.40 -3.48
C ASN A 136 0.08 9.59 -4.77
N LEU A 137 0.13 8.26 -4.68
CA LEU A 137 0.09 7.37 -5.85
C LEU A 137 -1.17 7.61 -6.67
N LYS A 138 -2.33 7.70 -6.01
CA LYS A 138 -3.60 8.01 -6.67
C LYS A 138 -3.59 9.39 -7.32
N ALA A 139 -3.10 10.41 -6.61
CA ALA A 139 -3.02 11.78 -7.12
C ALA A 139 -2.06 11.92 -8.32
N GLN A 140 -0.99 11.11 -8.34
CA GLN A 140 -0.04 11.01 -9.46
C GLN A 140 -0.58 10.19 -10.64
N GLY A 141 -1.77 9.59 -10.51
CA GLY A 141 -2.41 8.82 -11.57
C GLY A 141 -1.85 7.42 -11.76
N TYR A 142 -1.29 6.82 -10.70
CA TYR A 142 -0.87 5.42 -10.75
C TYR A 142 -2.07 4.51 -10.98
N SER A 143 -1.89 3.51 -11.84
CA SER A 143 -2.93 2.50 -12.09
C SER A 143 -2.34 1.15 -12.50
N ALA A 144 -3.07 0.08 -12.19
CA ALA A 144 -2.81 -1.29 -12.58
C ALA A 144 -3.13 -1.56 -14.08
N GLY A 145 -2.52 -0.80 -15.00
CA GLY A 145 -2.70 -0.91 -16.46
C GLY A 145 -4.07 -0.40 -16.97
N ARG A 146 -4.24 0.16 -18.17
CA ARG A 146 -3.35 0.48 -19.30
C ARG A 146 -2.85 1.92 -19.19
N LEU A 147 -1.60 2.16 -19.60
CA LEU A 147 -1.28 3.43 -20.24
C LEU A 147 -2.36 3.70 -21.30
N ASN A 148 -3.26 4.65 -21.05
CA ASN A 148 -3.97 5.29 -22.14
C ASN A 148 -2.87 5.87 -23.02
N SER A 149 -2.61 5.15 -24.12
CA SER A 149 -1.80 5.52 -25.28
C SER A 149 -1.07 6.84 -25.11
N TYR A 150 0.26 6.78 -25.03
CA TYR A 150 1.07 7.94 -25.38
C TYR A 150 0.58 8.46 -26.73
N ARG A 151 -0.25 9.51 -26.71
CA ARG A 151 -0.60 10.28 -27.88
C ARG A 151 0.61 11.18 -28.12
N TRP A 152 1.68 10.57 -28.63
CA TRP A 152 2.70 11.32 -29.34
C TRP A 152 1.96 12.05 -30.45
N ARG A 153 1.64 13.32 -30.24
CA ARG A 153 1.48 14.21 -31.38
C ARG A 153 2.88 14.28 -31.96
N CYS A 154 3.13 13.52 -33.03
CA CYS A 154 4.09 13.96 -34.01
C CYS A 154 3.57 15.32 -34.49
N GLU A 155 4.10 16.39 -33.92
CA GLU A 155 4.11 17.66 -34.63
C GLU A 155 4.85 17.39 -35.93
N SER A 156 4.14 17.48 -37.04
CA SER A 156 4.73 17.46 -38.36
C SER A 156 5.75 18.58 -38.43
N MET A 157 7.02 18.22 -38.60
CA MET A 157 8.05 19.20 -38.90
C MET A 157 7.63 19.98 -40.16
N PRO A 158 7.74 21.32 -40.16
CA PRO A 158 7.56 22.07 -41.38
C PRO A 158 8.65 21.66 -42.37
N ILE A 159 8.22 21.18 -43.53
CA ILE A 159 9.08 21.02 -44.70
C ILE A 159 9.01 22.38 -45.40
N ASP A 160 10.11 23.13 -45.33
CA ASP A 160 10.37 24.23 -46.27
C ASP A 160 10.71 23.68 -47.67
#